data_AF-A0A1V3J9K8-F1
#
_entry.id   AF-A0A1V3J9K8-F1
#
_cell.length_a   1.000
_cell.length_b   1.000
_cell.length_c   1.000
_cell.angle_alpha   90.00
_cell.angle_beta   90.00
_cell.angle_gamma   90.00
#
_symmetry.space_group_name_H-M   'P 1'
#
loop_
_entity.id
_entity.type
_entity.pdbx_description
1 polymer ?
#
loop_
_entity_poly.entity_id
_entity_poly.type
_entity_poly.pdbx_seq_one_letter_code
_entity_poly.pdbx_strand_id
1 'polypeptide(L)'
;MALPRKLKLMNFLADGNSYRGQVTEITQPKLALKLEEYRAGGMFGPVKVNLGVEALEAQFKMGGYMTELLKQFGGAIDGTPLRFAGAYQQDDTEEVTSIELVMRGRFGEIDNGTSKSGDDTEQSYTVPLTYYKIIENGKDIIEIDLLNSVFIMDGKDRLAEHRAAIGI
;
A
#
# COMPACT_ATOMS: atom_id res chain seq x y z
N MET A 1 6.37 -30.32 1.15
CA MET A 1 7.02 -29.37 2.08
C MET A 1 6.51 -27.97 1.74
N ALA A 2 6.15 -27.12 2.70
CA ALA A 2 5.66 -25.78 2.35
C ALA A 2 6.84 -24.85 1.97
N LEU A 3 7.24 -24.83 0.69
CA LEU A 3 8.16 -23.83 0.16
C LEU A 3 7.49 -22.44 0.17
N PRO A 4 8.27 -21.35 0.35
CA PRO A 4 7.70 -20.02 0.36
C PRO A 4 7.16 -19.64 -1.02
N ARG A 5 6.04 -18.91 -1.04
CA ARG A 5 5.49 -18.30 -2.25
C ARG A 5 6.42 -17.18 -2.71
N LYS A 6 6.89 -17.22 -3.96
CA LYS A 6 7.78 -16.20 -4.54
C LYS A 6 7.06 -15.42 -5.62
N LEU A 7 7.23 -14.10 -5.64
CA LEU A 7 6.75 -13.24 -6.71
C LEU A 7 7.47 -13.62 -8.02
N LYS A 8 6.71 -14.01 -9.05
CA LYS A 8 7.24 -14.36 -10.38
C LYS A 8 6.95 -13.28 -11.41
N LEU A 9 5.77 -12.67 -11.34
CA LEU A 9 5.34 -11.61 -12.25
C LEU A 9 4.65 -10.50 -11.45
N MET A 10 4.85 -9.26 -11.89
CA MET A 10 4.16 -8.11 -11.35
C MET A 10 3.68 -7.19 -12.46
N ASN A 11 2.59 -6.48 -12.18
CA ASN A 11 2.10 -5.39 -12.99
C ASN A 11 1.66 -4.24 -12.07
N PHE A 12 1.79 -3.03 -12.58
CA PHE A 12 1.35 -1.82 -11.90
C PHE A 12 0.45 -1.02 -12.83
N LEU A 13 -0.63 -0.52 -12.28
CA LEU A 13 -1.55 0.36 -12.96
C LEU A 13 -1.67 1.64 -12.16
N ALA A 14 -1.52 2.79 -12.82
CA ALA A 14 -1.85 4.09 -12.24
C ALA A 14 -2.84 4.79 -13.17
N ASP A 15 -3.95 5.26 -12.61
CA ASP A 15 -5.00 5.98 -13.34
C ASP A 15 -5.51 5.24 -14.60
N GLY A 16 -5.58 3.91 -14.52
CA GLY A 16 -5.99 3.04 -15.63
C GLY A 16 -4.90 2.71 -16.65
N ASN A 17 -3.75 3.41 -16.63
CA ASN A 17 -2.61 3.10 -17.47
C ASN A 17 -1.79 1.94 -16.88
N SER A 18 -1.48 0.93 -17.69
CA SER A 18 -0.63 -0.19 -17.27
C SER A 18 0.83 0.09 -17.59
N TYR A 19 1.68 0.00 -16.58
CA TYR A 19 3.12 0.25 -16.68
C TYR A 19 3.93 -1.06 -16.76
N ARG A 20 3.39 -2.04 -17.50
CA ARG A 20 4.01 -3.36 -17.66
C ARG A 20 5.37 -3.21 -18.35
N GLY A 21 6.42 -3.72 -17.70
CA GLY A 21 7.80 -3.64 -18.21
C GLY A 21 8.51 -2.31 -17.92
N GLN A 22 7.83 -1.37 -17.24
CA GLN A 22 8.40 -0.09 -16.84
C GLN A 22 8.54 0.05 -15.33
N VAL A 23 7.76 -0.70 -14.53
CA VAL A 23 7.95 -0.76 -13.08
C VAL A 23 9.07 -1.74 -12.72
N THR A 24 10.03 -1.26 -11.94
CA THR A 24 11.21 -2.02 -11.52
C THR A 24 11.07 -2.54 -10.09
N GLU A 25 10.48 -1.75 -9.20
CA GLU A 25 10.34 -2.09 -7.77
C GLU A 25 9.07 -1.47 -7.18
N ILE A 26 8.38 -2.21 -6.31
CA ILE A 26 7.28 -1.69 -5.50
C ILE A 26 7.52 -2.06 -4.05
N THR A 27 7.47 -1.04 -3.20
CA THR A 27 7.48 -1.17 -1.75
C THR A 27 6.06 -1.00 -1.24
N GLN A 28 5.55 -2.05 -0.59
CA GLN A 28 4.21 -2.05 -0.02
C GLN A 28 4.17 -1.12 1.20
N PRO A 29 3.03 -0.45 1.46
CA PRO A 29 2.90 0.42 2.61
C PRO A 29 3.05 -0.35 3.91
N LYS A 30 3.78 0.25 4.87
CA LYS A 30 3.98 -0.34 6.19
C LYS A 30 2.69 -0.24 6.99
N LEU A 31 2.12 -1.38 7.35
CA LEU A 31 0.99 -1.46 8.26
C LEU A 31 1.50 -1.39 9.71
N ALA A 32 1.49 -0.20 10.29
CA ALA A 32 1.89 0.04 11.67
C ALA A 32 0.74 0.69 12.45
N LEU A 33 0.60 0.31 13.71
CA LEU A 33 -0.33 0.93 14.66
C LEU A 33 0.42 1.95 15.49
N LYS A 34 -0.18 3.12 15.67
CA LYS A 34 0.32 4.13 16.59
C LYS A 34 0.03 3.68 18.02
N LEU A 35 1.05 3.27 18.75
CA LEU A 35 0.94 2.74 20.10
C LEU A 35 1.49 3.74 21.12
N GLU A 36 0.71 4.06 22.15
CA GLU A 36 1.14 4.89 23.28
C GLU A 36 1.31 4.05 24.54
N GLU A 37 2.39 4.30 25.28
CA GLU A 37 2.64 3.63 26.56
C GLU A 37 1.76 4.25 27.65
N TYR A 38 0.75 3.51 28.09
CA TYR A 38 -0.14 3.90 29.16
C TYR A 38 0.16 3.13 30.44
N ARG A 39 0.32 3.86 31.55
CA ARG A 39 0.49 3.28 32.88
C ARG A 39 -0.34 4.04 33.91
N ALA A 40 -1.32 3.37 34.51
CA ALA A 40 -2.19 3.92 35.56
C ALA A 40 -1.94 3.29 36.93
N GLY A 41 -2.61 3.81 37.96
CA GLY A 41 -2.54 3.29 39.33
C GLY A 41 -2.95 1.82 39.39
N GLY A 42 -2.13 1.00 40.05
CA GLY A 42 -2.32 -0.46 40.12
C GLY A 42 -1.64 -1.27 39.00
N MET A 43 -0.97 -0.62 38.04
CA MET A 43 -0.25 -1.30 36.97
C MET A 43 1.25 -1.44 37.28
N PHE A 44 1.76 -2.68 37.23
CA PHE A 44 3.17 -3.00 37.48
C PHE A 44 4.09 -2.51 36.34
N GLY A 45 3.58 -2.33 35.12
CA GLY A 45 4.33 -1.80 33.97
C GLY A 45 3.42 -1.10 32.95
N PRO A 46 4.01 -0.43 31.94
CA PRO A 46 3.26 0.22 30.87
C PRO A 46 2.63 -0.81 29.92
N VAL A 47 1.43 -0.50 29.43
CA VAL A 47 0.74 -1.25 28.37
C VAL A 47 0.62 -0.36 27.14
N LYS A 48 0.85 -0.92 25.96
CA LYS A 48 0.76 -0.21 24.69
C LYS A 48 -0.70 -0.14 24.23
N VAL A 49 -1.30 1.05 24.31
CA VAL A 49 -2.66 1.34 23.87
C VAL A 49 -2.66 1.80 22.42
N ASN A 50 -3.62 1.34 21.64
CA ASN A 50 -3.74 1.67 20.21
C ASN A 50 -4.47 3.01 20.01
N LEU A 51 -3.83 3.92 19.28
CA LEU A 51 -4.35 5.25 18.92
C LEU A 51 -4.76 5.37 17.44
N GLY A 52 -4.68 4.27 16.67
CA GLY A 52 -5.03 4.24 15.25
C GLY A 52 -3.90 3.74 14.37
N VAL A 53 -4.08 3.85 13.07
CA VAL A 53 -3.10 3.43 12.06
C VAL A 53 -2.12 4.58 11.80
N GLU A 54 -0.84 4.27 11.61
CA GLU A 54 0.16 5.24 11.16
C GLU A 54 -0.09 5.68 9.70
N ALA A 55 0.61 6.73 9.27
CA ALA A 55 0.49 7.21 7.90
C ALA A 55 0.87 6.08 6.91
N LEU A 56 -0.05 5.77 6.00
CA LEU A 56 0.18 4.79 4.94
C LEU A 56 0.90 5.47 3.79
N GLU A 57 2.03 4.90 3.38
CA GLU A 57 2.86 5.44 2.31
C GLU A 57 3.36 4.29 1.44
N ALA A 58 3.03 4.32 0.15
CA ALA A 58 3.57 3.39 -0.84
C ALA A 58 4.67 4.08 -1.64
N GLN A 59 5.74 3.35 -1.92
CA GLN A 59 6.81 3.83 -2.80
C GLN A 59 7.04 2.84 -3.94
N PHE A 60 7.27 3.36 -5.15
CA PHE A 60 7.56 2.54 -6.31
C PHE A 60 8.59 3.20 -7.22
N LYS A 61 9.31 2.38 -7.99
CA LYS A 61 10.33 2.81 -8.93
C LYS A 61 9.96 2.42 -10.35
N MET A 62 10.30 3.31 -11.27
CA MET A 62 10.04 3.13 -12.68
C MET A 62 11.30 3.36 -13.49
N GLY A 63 11.53 2.46 -14.45
CA GLY A 63 12.54 2.62 -15.49
C GLY A 63 11.99 3.50 -16.61
N GLY A 64 12.69 4.60 -16.90
CA GLY A 64 12.35 5.60 -17.90
C GLY A 64 11.79 6.88 -17.31
N TYR A 65 11.58 7.87 -18.19
CA TYR A 65 11.09 9.19 -17.81
C TYR A 65 9.58 9.30 -18.04
N MET A 66 8.80 9.16 -16.97
CA MET A 66 7.32 9.09 -17.01
C MET A 66 6.70 10.47 -16.86
N THR A 67 6.54 11.18 -17.99
CA THR A 67 5.90 12.50 -18.02
C THR A 67 4.45 12.50 -17.55
N GLU A 68 3.73 11.37 -17.69
CA GLU A 68 2.33 11.24 -17.26
C GLU A 68 2.19 11.31 -15.75
N LEU A 69 3.04 10.58 -15.02
CA LEU A 69 3.04 10.56 -13.56
C LEU A 69 3.51 11.88 -12.97
N LEU A 70 4.47 12.54 -13.64
CA LEU A 70 4.90 13.90 -13.28
C LEU A 70 3.74 14.90 -13.34
N LYS A 71 2.81 14.77 -14.29
CA LYS A 71 1.63 15.66 -14.39
C LYS A 71 0.63 15.42 -13.26
N GLN A 72 0.64 14.26 -12.62
CA GLN A 72 -0.23 13.94 -11.49
C GLN A 72 0.32 14.48 -10.15
N PHE A 73 1.54 15.04 -10.15
CA PHE A 73 2.12 15.68 -8.98
C PHE A 73 1.30 16.91 -8.55
N GLY A 74 0.98 17.00 -7.26
CA GLY A 74 0.15 18.09 -6.72
C GLY A 74 -1.37 17.92 -6.93
N GLY A 75 -1.82 16.74 -7.37
CA GLY A 75 -3.23 16.41 -7.48
C GLY A 75 -3.99 16.34 -6.14
N ALA A 76 -5.30 16.07 -6.22
CA ALA A 76 -6.16 15.87 -5.06
C ALA A 76 -5.67 14.70 -4.18
N ILE A 77 -5.97 14.75 -2.88
CA ILE A 77 -5.53 13.76 -1.88
C ILE A 77 -5.95 12.33 -2.26
N ASP A 78 -7.12 12.20 -2.90
CA ASP A 78 -7.71 10.94 -3.34
C ASP A 78 -7.67 10.77 -4.88
N GLY A 79 -6.83 11.56 -5.55
CA GLY A 79 -6.93 11.78 -6.99
C GLY A 79 -6.41 10.65 -7.86
N THR A 80 -5.44 9.86 -7.38
CA THR A 80 -4.79 8.83 -8.20
C THR A 80 -5.12 7.43 -7.71
N PRO A 81 -5.90 6.64 -8.46
CA PRO A 81 -6.08 5.23 -8.18
C PRO A 81 -4.84 4.46 -8.65
N LEU A 82 -4.25 3.69 -7.75
CA LEU A 82 -3.10 2.84 -8.01
C LEU A 82 -3.48 1.39 -7.75
N ARG A 83 -3.06 0.48 -8.64
CA ARG A 83 -3.26 -0.95 -8.46
C ARG A 83 -1.97 -1.70 -8.75
N PHE A 84 -1.54 -2.49 -7.78
CA PHE A 84 -0.49 -3.48 -7.98
C PHE A 84 -1.12 -4.86 -8.10
N ALA A 85 -0.63 -5.66 -9.05
CA ALA A 85 -1.00 -7.06 -9.20
C ALA A 85 0.26 -7.91 -9.25
N GLY A 86 0.44 -8.79 -8.26
CA GLY A 86 1.54 -9.73 -8.16
C GLY A 86 1.07 -11.18 -8.28
N ALA A 87 1.74 -11.95 -9.13
CA ALA A 87 1.56 -13.40 -9.22
C ALA A 87 2.66 -14.08 -8.40
N TYR A 88 2.26 -14.76 -7.33
CA TYR A 88 3.14 -15.51 -6.44
C TYR A 88 2.98 -16.99 -6.70
N GLN A 89 4.08 -17.72 -6.83
CA GLN A 89 4.05 -19.17 -7.05
C GLN A 89 4.82 -19.90 -5.96
N GLN A 90 4.30 -21.03 -5.52
CA GLN A 90 5.01 -21.97 -4.66
C GLN A 90 5.68 -23.04 -5.53
N ASP A 91 7.00 -23.21 -5.39
CA ASP A 91 7.76 -24.10 -6.28
C ASP A 91 7.53 -25.61 -5.98
N ASP A 92 6.95 -25.98 -4.83
CA ASP A 92 6.68 -27.41 -4.49
C ASP A 92 5.31 -27.90 -5.00
N THR A 93 4.29 -27.02 -4.95
CA THR A 93 2.90 -27.36 -5.33
C THR A 93 2.51 -26.80 -6.69
N GLU A 94 3.37 -25.97 -7.29
CA GLU A 94 3.10 -25.17 -8.50
C GLU A 94 1.90 -24.22 -8.39
N GLU A 95 1.27 -24.13 -7.22
CA GLU A 95 0.10 -23.28 -6.99
C GLU A 95 0.46 -21.81 -7.14
N VAL A 96 -0.34 -21.13 -7.96
CA VAL A 96 -0.23 -19.69 -8.20
C VAL A 96 -1.29 -18.97 -7.38
N THR A 97 -0.84 -18.03 -6.56
CA THR A 97 -1.67 -17.12 -5.77
C THR A 97 -1.57 -15.72 -6.38
N SER A 98 -2.71 -15.09 -6.65
CA SER A 98 -2.77 -13.68 -7.02
C SER A 98 -2.88 -12.82 -5.77
N ILE A 99 -2.02 -11.81 -5.66
CA ILE A 99 -2.11 -10.76 -4.64
C ILE A 99 -2.28 -9.44 -5.37
N GLU A 100 -3.37 -8.75 -5.07
CA GLU A 100 -3.66 -7.43 -5.59
C GLU A 100 -3.69 -6.42 -4.46
N LEU A 101 -3.04 -5.27 -4.69
CA LEU A 101 -3.10 -4.12 -3.81
C LEU A 101 -3.87 -3.03 -4.55
N VAL A 102 -4.99 -2.61 -4.00
CA VAL A 102 -5.75 -1.45 -4.48
C VAL A 102 -5.46 -0.31 -3.54
N MET A 103 -4.90 0.76 -4.09
CA MET A 103 -4.41 1.90 -3.32
C MET A 103 -4.96 3.18 -3.94
N ARG A 104 -5.15 4.19 -3.11
CA ARG A 104 -5.52 5.52 -3.57
C ARG A 104 -4.79 6.57 -2.76
N GLY A 105 -4.32 7.59 -3.44
CA GLY A 105 -3.57 8.66 -2.80
C GLY A 105 -3.16 9.74 -3.79
N ARG A 106 -2.12 10.47 -3.39
CA ARG A 106 -1.48 11.52 -4.19
C ARG A 106 0.03 11.36 -4.18
N PHE A 107 0.69 11.78 -5.25
CA PHE A 107 2.14 11.85 -5.30
C PHE A 107 2.65 12.92 -4.32
N GLY A 108 3.32 12.47 -3.26
CA GLY A 108 3.93 13.33 -2.26
C GLY A 108 5.35 13.75 -2.66
N GLU A 109 6.11 12.81 -3.23
CA GLU A 109 7.48 13.05 -3.68
C GLU A 109 7.74 12.33 -5.00
N ILE A 110 8.48 13.00 -5.89
CA ILE A 110 9.00 12.43 -7.12
C ILE A 110 10.49 12.72 -7.16
N ASP A 111 11.28 11.66 -7.07
CA ASP A 111 12.73 11.71 -7.24
C ASP A 111 13.08 11.25 -8.66
N ASN A 112 13.68 12.15 -9.44
CA ASN A 112 14.10 11.88 -10.81
C ASN A 112 15.48 11.19 -10.90
N GLY A 113 16.10 10.91 -9.75
CA GLY A 113 17.40 10.27 -9.68
C GLY A 113 18.50 11.10 -10.34
N THR A 114 19.49 10.40 -10.90
CA THR A 114 20.61 11.01 -11.63
C THR A 114 20.54 10.67 -13.11
N SER A 115 20.46 11.68 -13.99
CA SER A 115 20.51 11.47 -15.44
C SER A 115 21.96 11.48 -15.94
N LYS A 116 22.48 10.31 -16.31
CA LYS A 116 23.80 10.15 -16.96
C LYS A 116 23.62 9.53 -18.34
N SER A 117 24.37 10.03 -19.32
CA SER A 117 24.32 9.49 -20.69
C SER A 117 24.83 8.05 -20.70
N GLY A 118 23.98 7.11 -21.12
CA GLY A 118 24.31 5.69 -21.22
C GLY A 118 24.00 4.85 -19.97
N ASP A 119 23.55 5.46 -18.87
CA ASP A 119 23.07 4.75 -17.68
C ASP A 119 21.54 4.60 -17.70
N ASP A 120 21.03 3.65 -16.92
CA ASP A 120 19.59 3.45 -16.74
C ASP A 120 18.95 4.68 -16.09
N THR A 121 17.82 5.11 -16.62
CA THR A 121 17.02 6.20 -16.04
C THR A 121 16.00 5.59 -15.10
N GLU A 122 16.11 5.86 -13.80
CA GLU A 122 15.14 5.41 -12.80
C GLU A 122 14.50 6.60 -12.08
N GLN A 123 13.18 6.58 -11.94
CA GLN A 123 12.40 7.55 -11.17
C GLN A 123 11.73 6.86 -9.99
N SER A 124 11.87 7.44 -8.80
CA SER A 124 11.22 6.95 -7.58
C SER A 124 10.04 7.84 -7.21
N TYR A 125 8.92 7.22 -6.84
CA TYR A 125 7.68 7.90 -6.48
C TYR A 125 7.27 7.49 -5.08
N THR A 126 6.92 8.48 -4.26
CA THR A 126 6.39 8.28 -2.92
C THR A 126 4.96 8.81 -2.87
N VAL A 127 4.04 7.94 -2.47
CA VAL A 127 2.59 8.21 -2.48
C VAL A 127 2.02 7.98 -1.10
N PRO A 128 1.76 9.05 -0.32
CA PRO A 128 0.87 8.97 0.84
C PRO A 128 -0.53 8.53 0.41
N LEU A 129 -1.04 7.50 1.08
CA LEU A 129 -2.31 6.83 0.76
C LEU A 129 -3.43 7.29 1.68
N THR A 130 -4.62 7.44 1.11
CA THR A 130 -5.91 7.61 1.81
C THR A 130 -6.66 6.30 1.94
N TYR A 131 -6.49 5.41 0.95
CA TYR A 131 -7.15 4.11 0.86
C TYR A 131 -6.15 3.02 0.53
N TYR A 132 -6.28 1.88 1.20
CA TYR A 132 -5.43 0.72 1.00
C TYR A 132 -6.23 -0.57 1.19
N LYS A 133 -6.18 -1.46 0.20
CA LYS A 133 -6.87 -2.75 0.23
C LYS A 133 -6.01 -3.86 -0.35
N ILE A 134 -5.97 -5.00 0.35
CA ILE A 134 -5.26 -6.21 -0.07
C ILE A 134 -6.30 -7.28 -0.42
N ILE A 135 -6.17 -7.84 -1.62
CA ILE A 135 -7.02 -8.92 -2.13
C ILE A 135 -6.11 -10.10 -2.48
N GLU A 136 -6.36 -11.27 -1.88
CA GLU A 136 -5.68 -12.53 -2.23
C GLU A 136 -6.67 -13.50 -2.86
N ASN A 137 -6.37 -13.96 -4.08
CA ASN A 137 -7.23 -14.86 -4.85
C ASN A 137 -8.71 -14.40 -4.92
N GLY A 138 -8.92 -13.08 -5.03
CA GLY A 138 -10.24 -12.45 -5.08
C GLY A 138 -10.95 -12.32 -3.72
N LYS A 139 -10.28 -12.62 -2.60
CA LYS A 139 -10.79 -12.41 -1.24
C LYS A 139 -10.12 -11.22 -0.58
N ASP A 140 -10.94 -10.33 -0.03
CA ASP A 140 -10.48 -9.16 0.70
C ASP A 140 -9.89 -9.58 2.05
N ILE A 141 -8.59 -9.33 2.26
CA ILE A 141 -7.93 -9.62 3.54
C ILE A 141 -7.97 -8.39 4.43
N ILE A 142 -7.54 -7.24 3.88
CA ILE A 142 -7.37 -6.00 4.61
C ILE A 142 -7.98 -4.89 3.80
N GLU A 143 -8.75 -4.03 4.45
CA GLU A 143 -9.25 -2.79 3.86
C GLU A 143 -9.14 -1.67 4.89
N ILE A 144 -8.43 -0.62 4.51
CA ILE A 144 -8.17 0.57 5.31
C ILE A 144 -8.62 1.79 4.49
N ASP A 145 -9.61 2.49 5.01
CA ASP A 145 -10.04 3.79 4.49
C ASP A 145 -9.92 4.82 5.62
N LEU A 146 -8.95 5.72 5.48
CA LEU A 146 -8.67 6.74 6.48
C LEU A 146 -9.72 7.86 6.50
N LEU A 147 -10.40 8.11 5.37
CA LEU A 147 -11.42 9.15 5.27
C LEU A 147 -12.76 8.68 5.83
N ASN A 148 -13.13 7.44 5.54
CA ASN A 148 -14.39 6.85 6.01
C ASN A 148 -14.26 6.05 7.31
N SER A 149 -13.08 6.09 7.95
CA SER A 149 -12.77 5.35 9.18
C SER A 149 -13.14 3.86 9.07
N VAL A 150 -12.81 3.24 7.93
CA VAL A 150 -13.01 1.80 7.70
C VAL A 150 -11.71 1.10 8.04
N PHE A 151 -11.77 0.12 8.94
CA PHE A 151 -10.64 -0.76 9.19
C PHE A 151 -11.14 -2.20 9.31
N ILE A 152 -11.12 -2.91 8.19
CA ILE A 152 -11.57 -4.28 8.07
C ILE A 152 -10.32 -5.17 8.03
N MET A 153 -10.28 -6.14 8.93
CA MET A 153 -9.25 -7.18 8.98
C MET A 153 -9.94 -8.53 8.94
N ASP A 154 -9.66 -9.31 7.90
CA ASP A 154 -10.24 -10.65 7.66
C ASP A 154 -11.77 -10.64 7.74
N GLY A 155 -12.40 -9.66 7.06
CA GLY A 155 -13.85 -9.46 7.05
C GLY A 155 -14.47 -8.87 8.32
N LYS A 156 -13.69 -8.65 9.40
CA LYS A 156 -14.18 -8.01 10.63
C LYS A 156 -13.84 -6.53 10.66
N ASP A 157 -14.87 -5.69 10.65
CA ASP A 157 -14.73 -4.25 10.86
C ASP A 157 -14.44 -3.92 12.32
N ARG A 158 -13.29 -3.29 12.57
CA ARG A 158 -12.82 -2.90 13.90
C ARG A 158 -13.31 -1.51 14.33
N LEU A 159 -13.82 -0.71 13.39
CA LEU A 159 -14.27 0.66 13.64
C LEU A 159 -15.78 0.84 13.54
N ALA A 160 -16.53 -0.22 13.20
CA ALA A 160 -17.99 -0.18 13.10
C ALA A 160 -18.69 0.37 14.37
N GLU A 161 -18.32 -0.11 15.56
CA GLU A 161 -18.91 0.36 16.83
C GLU A 161 -18.51 1.81 17.13
N HIS A 162 -17.28 2.20 16.79
CA HIS A 162 -16.79 3.56 16.97
C HIS A 162 -17.53 4.55 16.06
N ARG A 163 -17.75 4.19 14.80
CA ARG A 163 -18.54 4.96 13.83
C ARG A 163 -19.98 5.13 14.30
N ALA A 164 -20.62 4.05 14.71
CA ALA A 164 -21.96 4.10 15.32
C ALA A 164 -22.03 5.01 16.56
N ALA A 165 -20.99 5.01 17.41
CA ALA A 165 -20.94 5.85 18.60
C ALA A 165 -20.76 7.35 18.31
N ILE A 166 -20.14 7.72 17.18
CA ILE A 166 -19.98 9.12 16.74
C ILE A 166 -21.07 9.56 15.75
N GLY A 167 -22.00 8.68 15.38
CA GLY A 167 -23.14 8.98 14.51
C GLY A 167 -22.80 9.04 13.02
N ILE A 168 -21.76 8.32 12.58
CA ILE A 168 -21.36 8.15 11.17
C ILE A 168 -21.49 6.68 10.80
#